data_AF-A0A0W0WBA3-F1
#
_entry.id   AF-A0A0W0WBA3-F1
#
_cell.length_a   1.000
_cell.length_b   1.000
_cell.length_c   1.000
_cell.angle_alpha   90.00
_cell.angle_beta   90.00
_cell.angle_gamma   90.00
#
_symmetry.space_group_name_H-M   'P 1'
#
loop_
_entity.id
_entity.type
_entity.pdbx_description
1 polymer ?
#
loop_
_entity_poly.entity_id
_entity_poly.type
_entity_poly.pdbx_seq_one_letter_code
_entity_poly.pdbx_strand_id
1 'polypeptide(L)'
;MMKFLEHIKGLISSKTEYSRGVYALFKLEAKLAGLNLFPFLVGLIALLALTMTIWLVVMVLIGYVILNLFKQPLTAIITILLLNLGLALYFIRDMKQRLQQMSFARTRDCLRAPEERSESEPEERSVEVHSQARGKS
;
A
#
# COMPACT_ATOMS: atom_id res chain seq x y z
N MET A 1 -22.60 40.84 19.47
CA MET A 1 -22.41 39.83 18.40
C MET A 1 -21.27 40.19 17.42
N MET A 2 -21.11 41.45 16.99
CA MET A 2 -20.00 41.89 16.11
C MET A 2 -18.59 41.71 16.69
N LYS A 3 -18.40 41.90 18.00
CA LYS A 3 -17.08 41.77 18.67
C LYS A 3 -16.50 40.34 18.67
N PHE A 4 -17.35 39.32 18.61
CA PHE A 4 -16.91 37.91 18.53
C PHE A 4 -16.41 37.56 17.12
N LEU A 5 -17.02 38.13 16.09
CA LEU A 5 -16.59 37.97 14.69
C LEU A 5 -15.22 38.61 14.43
N GLU A 6 -14.92 39.76 15.04
CA GLU A 6 -13.60 40.40 14.96
C GLU A 6 -12.50 39.56 15.62
N HIS A 7 -12.79 38.94 16.77
CA HIS A 7 -11.85 38.07 17.47
C HIS A 7 -11.60 36.76 16.69
N ILE A 8 -12.63 36.18 16.09
CA ILE A 8 -12.51 34.99 15.22
C ILE A 8 -11.72 35.32 13.94
N LYS A 9 -11.93 36.51 13.36
CA LYS A 9 -11.19 37.00 12.19
C LYS A 9 -9.70 37.24 12.51
N GLY A 10 -9.39 37.77 13.70
CA GLY A 10 -8.02 37.90 14.20
C GLY A 10 -7.33 36.56 14.45
N LEU A 11 -8.04 35.57 14.99
CA LEU A 11 -7.52 34.22 15.25
C LEU A 11 -7.27 33.44 13.95
N ILE A 12 -8.17 33.57 12.97
CA ILE A 12 -8.02 32.99 11.63
C ILE A 12 -6.83 33.63 10.90
N SER A 13 -6.67 34.97 11.01
CA SER A 13 -5.55 35.68 10.38
C SER A 13 -4.17 35.27 10.92
N SER A 14 -4.08 34.79 12.17
CA SER A 14 -2.83 34.25 12.73
C SER A 14 -2.56 32.79 12.34
N LYS A 15 -3.61 32.00 12.11
CA LYS A 15 -3.51 30.58 11.71
C LYS A 15 -3.29 30.38 10.21
N THR A 16 -3.58 31.38 9.38
CA THR A 16 -3.36 31.33 7.92
C THR A 16 -1.89 31.30 7.52
N GLU A 17 -0.97 31.81 8.34
CA GLU A 17 0.47 31.71 8.06
C GLU A 17 0.99 30.29 8.33
N TYR A 18 0.55 29.67 9.42
CA TYR A 18 0.88 28.28 9.75
C TYR A 18 0.31 27.31 8.71
N SER A 19 -0.94 27.49 8.27
CA SER A 19 -1.54 26.61 7.26
C SER A 19 -0.86 26.73 5.90
N ARG A 20 -0.35 27.91 5.54
CA ARG A 20 0.45 28.10 4.32
C ARG A 20 1.79 27.38 4.38
N GLY A 21 2.44 27.36 5.56
CA GLY A 21 3.65 26.59 5.81
C GLY A 21 3.43 25.08 5.70
N VAL A 22 2.35 24.56 6.30
CA VAL A 22 1.98 23.14 6.20
C VAL A 22 1.64 22.73 4.76
N TYR A 23 0.92 23.59 4.02
CA TYR A 23 0.63 23.35 2.61
C TYR A 23 1.90 23.38 1.73
N ALA A 24 2.84 24.27 2.03
CA ALA A 24 4.13 24.33 1.34
C ALA A 24 4.99 23.09 1.64
N LEU A 25 5.01 22.62 2.89
CA LEU A 25 5.66 21.37 3.30
C LEU A 25 5.07 20.17 2.58
N PHE A 26 3.73 20.03 2.57
CA PHE A 26 3.06 18.95 1.86
C PHE A 26 3.33 18.99 0.35
N LYS A 27 3.35 20.19 -0.25
CA LYS A 27 3.71 20.40 -1.66
C LYS A 27 5.17 20.05 -1.95
N LEU A 28 6.08 20.32 -1.02
CA LEU A 28 7.50 19.96 -1.12
C LEU A 28 7.72 18.46 -0.98
N GLU A 29 7.11 17.81 0.02
CA GLU A 29 7.15 16.35 0.18
C GLU A 29 6.51 15.64 -1.01
N ALA A 30 5.37 16.10 -1.50
CA ALA A 30 4.73 15.55 -2.69
C ALA A 30 5.59 15.75 -3.95
N LYS A 31 6.28 16.89 -4.08
CA LYS A 31 7.25 17.10 -5.17
C LYS A 31 8.46 16.20 -5.04
N LEU A 32 9.00 16.00 -3.84
CA LEU A 32 10.19 15.19 -3.59
C LEU A 32 9.89 13.69 -3.76
N ALA A 33 8.77 13.23 -3.21
CA ALA A 33 8.25 11.88 -3.40
C ALA A 33 7.85 11.64 -4.86
N GLY A 34 7.24 12.63 -5.52
CA GLY A 34 6.90 12.58 -6.95
C GLY A 34 8.13 12.54 -7.85
N LEU A 35 9.20 13.28 -7.51
CA LEU A 35 10.47 13.25 -8.25
C LEU A 35 11.17 11.90 -8.14
N ASN A 36 10.96 11.16 -7.05
CA ASN A 36 11.48 9.79 -6.86
C ASN A 36 10.53 8.72 -7.46
N LEU A 37 9.23 8.99 -7.48
CA LEU A 37 8.24 8.10 -8.10
C LEU A 37 8.42 8.02 -9.62
N PHE A 38 8.79 9.13 -10.27
CA PHE A 38 9.01 9.18 -11.71
C PHE A 38 10.12 8.23 -12.21
N PRO A 39 11.38 8.30 -11.71
CA PRO A 39 12.43 7.37 -12.11
C PRO A 39 12.12 5.93 -11.70
N PHE A 40 11.39 5.72 -10.60
CA PHE A 40 10.92 4.39 -10.21
C PHE A 40 9.91 3.82 -11.22
N LEU A 41 8.96 4.64 -11.70
CA LEU A 41 7.96 4.23 -12.69
C LEU A 41 8.61 3.96 -14.05
N VAL A 42 9.55 4.80 -14.48
CA VAL A 42 10.34 4.57 -15.69
C VAL A 42 11.16 3.28 -15.57
N GLY A 43 11.81 3.05 -14.41
CA GLY A 43 12.53 1.82 -14.12
C GLY A 43 11.63 0.58 -14.13
N LEU A 44 10.41 0.67 -13.58
CA LEU A 44 9.43 -0.41 -13.58
C LEU A 44 8.95 -0.74 -15.00
N ILE A 45 8.69 0.28 -15.83
CA ILE A 45 8.31 0.09 -17.24
C ILE A 45 9.47 -0.55 -18.01
N ALA A 46 10.70 -0.07 -17.81
CA ALA A 46 11.88 -0.63 -18.45
C ALA A 46 12.12 -2.09 -18.03
N LEU A 47 11.93 -2.41 -16.75
CA LEU A 47 12.03 -3.78 -16.23
C LEU A 47 10.93 -4.69 -16.81
N LEU A 48 9.70 -4.18 -16.93
CA LEU A 48 8.60 -4.90 -17.56
C LEU A 48 8.91 -5.18 -19.04
N ALA A 49 9.38 -4.16 -19.77
CA ALA A 49 9.79 -4.31 -21.16
C ALA A 49 10.93 -5.32 -21.32
N LEU A 50 11.96 -5.25 -20.46
CA LEU A 50 13.07 -6.19 -20.45
C LEU A 50 12.62 -7.62 -20.14
N THR A 51 11.68 -7.77 -19.20
CA THR A 51 11.11 -9.09 -18.86
C THR A 51 10.35 -9.66 -20.06
N MET A 52 9.57 -8.83 -20.75
CA MET A 52 8.84 -9.24 -21.95
C MET A 52 9.78 -9.62 -23.10
N THR A 53 10.89 -8.88 -23.31
CA THR A 53 11.86 -9.21 -24.36
C THR A 53 12.61 -10.49 -24.03
N ILE A 54 13.06 -10.68 -22.79
CA ILE A 54 13.69 -11.93 -22.34
C ILE A 54 12.73 -13.11 -22.55
N TRP A 55 11.47 -12.97 -22.13
CA TRP A 55 10.46 -14.00 -22.31
C TRP A 55 10.28 -14.38 -23.78
N LEU A 56 10.17 -13.38 -24.65
CA LEU A 56 10.04 -13.58 -26.09
C LEU A 56 11.26 -14.30 -26.69
N VAL A 57 12.47 -13.90 -26.29
CA VAL A 57 13.72 -14.56 -26.73
C VAL A 57 13.75 -16.02 -26.29
N VAL A 58 13.37 -16.32 -25.05
CA VAL A 58 13.29 -17.70 -24.54
C VAL A 58 12.30 -18.53 -25.37
N MET A 59 11.12 -17.98 -25.67
CA MET A 59 10.11 -18.67 -26.49
C MET A 59 10.61 -18.94 -27.92
N VAL A 60 11.30 -17.97 -28.53
CA VAL A 60 11.92 -18.16 -29.86
C VAL A 60 13.00 -19.24 -29.80
N LEU A 61 13.83 -19.25 -28.76
CA LEU A 61 14.88 -20.24 -28.60
C LEU A 61 14.32 -21.65 -28.41
N ILE A 62 13.29 -21.80 -27.57
CA ILE A 62 12.55 -23.06 -27.40
C ILE A 62 11.93 -23.51 -28.72
N GLY A 63 11.29 -22.59 -29.45
CA GLY A 63 10.72 -22.89 -30.76
C GLY A 63 11.76 -23.37 -31.76
N TYR A 64 12.93 -22.74 -31.79
CA TYR A 64 14.04 -23.14 -32.65
C TYR A 64 14.55 -24.55 -32.32
N VAL A 65 14.68 -24.88 -31.03
CA VAL A 65 15.06 -26.25 -30.60
C VAL A 65 14.02 -27.27 -31.06
N ILE A 66 12.72 -27.00 -30.86
CA ILE A 66 11.65 -27.91 -31.27
C ILE A 66 11.63 -28.10 -32.80
N LEU A 67 11.82 -27.01 -33.55
CA LEU A 67 11.94 -27.05 -35.02
C LEU A 67 13.08 -27.96 -35.46
N ASN A 68 14.24 -27.87 -34.82
CA ASN A 68 15.40 -28.68 -35.16
C ASN A 68 15.17 -30.18 -34.86
N LEU A 69 14.46 -30.51 -33.79
CA LEU A 69 14.16 -31.89 -33.41
C LEU A 69 13.09 -32.53 -34.30
N PHE A 70 11.95 -31.85 -34.49
CA PHE A 70 10.78 -32.44 -35.13
C PHE A 70 10.70 -32.16 -36.64
N LYS A 71 11.49 -31.19 -37.15
CA LYS A 71 11.47 -30.71 -38.55
C LYS A 71 10.09 -30.27 -39.05
N GLN A 72 9.11 -30.12 -38.16
CA GLN A 72 7.74 -29.77 -38.45
C GLN A 72 7.41 -28.42 -37.81
N PRO A 73 7.21 -27.36 -38.60
CA PRO A 73 6.98 -26.02 -38.07
C PRO A 73 5.64 -25.85 -37.35
N LEU A 74 4.61 -26.57 -37.82
CA LEU A 74 3.29 -26.55 -37.19
C LEU A 74 3.35 -27.05 -35.74
N THR A 75 4.10 -28.12 -35.48
CA THR A 75 4.24 -28.70 -34.14
C THR A 75 4.89 -27.70 -33.17
N ALA A 76 5.95 -27.01 -33.59
CA ALA A 76 6.60 -25.99 -32.77
C ALA A 76 5.65 -24.84 -32.40
N ILE A 77 4.87 -24.33 -33.37
CA ILE A 77 3.91 -23.25 -33.15
C ILE A 77 2.82 -23.69 -32.15
N ILE A 78 2.25 -24.87 -32.36
CA ILE A 78 1.20 -25.41 -31.48
C ILE A 78 1.73 -25.60 -30.06
N THR A 79 2.93 -26.16 -29.89
CA THR A 79 3.53 -26.35 -28.56
C THR A 79 3.78 -25.04 -27.83
N ILE A 80 4.33 -24.03 -28.50
CA ILE A 80 4.56 -22.70 -27.90
C ILE A 80 3.22 -22.05 -27.51
N LEU A 81 2.19 -22.19 -28.34
CA LEU A 81 0.87 -21.65 -28.07
C LEU A 81 0.24 -22.31 -26.82
N LEU A 82 0.30 -23.64 -26.73
CA LEU A 82 -0.17 -24.39 -25.56
C LEU A 82 0.58 -24.00 -24.29
N LEU A 83 1.90 -23.82 -24.38
CA LEU A 83 2.74 -23.41 -23.25
C LEU A 83 2.34 -22.01 -22.74
N ASN A 84 2.15 -21.05 -23.65
CA ASN A 84 1.70 -19.70 -23.29
C ASN A 84 0.29 -19.72 -22.70
N LEU A 85 -0.63 -20.52 -23.25
CA LEU A 85 -1.99 -20.64 -22.73
C LEU A 85 -2.00 -21.25 -21.32
N GLY A 86 -1.21 -22.31 -21.08
CA GLY A 86 -1.08 -22.92 -19.77
C GLY A 86 -0.52 -21.93 -18.74
N LEU A 87 0.50 -21.17 -19.11
CA LEU A 87 1.09 -20.17 -18.23
C LEU A 87 0.14 -19.00 -17.94
N ALA A 88 -0.60 -18.53 -18.96
CA ALA A 88 -1.61 -17.49 -18.77
C ALA A 88 -2.71 -17.93 -17.79
N LEU A 89 -3.19 -19.17 -17.92
CA LEU A 89 -4.17 -19.73 -16.98
C LEU A 89 -3.59 -19.86 -15.57
N TYR A 90 -2.33 -20.26 -15.43
CA TYR A 90 -1.64 -20.29 -14.13
C TYR A 90 -1.59 -18.91 -13.48
N PHE A 91 -1.16 -17.88 -14.22
CA PHE A 91 -1.11 -16.51 -13.71
C PHE A 91 -2.48 -15.95 -13.34
N ILE A 92 -3.53 -16.22 -14.13
CA ILE A 92 -4.89 -15.80 -13.79
C ILE A 92 -5.34 -16.44 -12.46
N ARG A 93 -5.03 -17.73 -12.25
CA ARG A 93 -5.38 -18.44 -11.02
C ARG A 93 -4.60 -17.92 -9.82
N ASP A 94 -3.30 -17.73 -9.95
CA ASP A 94 -2.44 -17.18 -8.89
C ASP A 94 -2.87 -15.75 -8.53
N MET A 95 -3.09 -14.89 -9.54
CA MET A 95 -3.58 -13.53 -9.32
C MET A 95 -4.94 -13.54 -8.61
N LYS A 96 -5.88 -14.41 -9.02
CA LYS A 96 -7.17 -14.56 -8.34
C LYS A 96 -6.99 -14.95 -6.87
N GLN A 97 -6.09 -15.88 -6.56
CA GLN A 97 -5.81 -16.29 -5.18
C GLN A 97 -5.21 -15.15 -4.36
N ARG A 98 -4.23 -14.41 -4.92
CA ARG A 98 -3.63 -13.24 -4.25
C ARG A 98 -4.63 -12.12 -4.02
N LEU A 99 -5.48 -11.84 -5.00
CA LEU A 99 -6.57 -10.87 -4.85
C LEU A 99 -7.53 -11.29 -3.75
N GLN A 100 -7.88 -12.57 -3.64
CA GLN A 100 -8.74 -13.04 -2.55
C GLN A 100 -8.08 -12.91 -1.17
N GLN A 101 -6.77 -13.14 -1.06
CA GLN A 101 -6.03 -13.00 0.20
C GLN A 101 -5.83 -11.54 0.62
N MET A 102 -5.64 -10.62 -0.32
CA MET A 102 -5.41 -9.20 0.00
C MET A 102 -6.67 -8.33 0.04
N SER A 103 -7.67 -8.56 -0.82
CA SER A 103 -8.73 -7.57 -1.06
C SER A 103 -9.81 -7.47 0.03
N PHE A 104 -9.98 -8.49 0.87
CA PHE A 104 -11.09 -8.44 1.85
C PHE A 104 -10.82 -9.03 3.22
N ALA A 105 -9.86 -9.94 3.39
CA ALA A 105 -9.58 -10.54 4.69
C ALA A 105 -9.02 -9.49 5.67
N ARG A 106 -7.89 -8.86 5.33
CA ARG A 106 -7.25 -7.87 6.22
C ARG A 106 -8.07 -6.60 6.45
N THR A 107 -8.73 -6.07 5.41
CA THR A 107 -9.56 -4.88 5.57
C THR A 107 -10.78 -5.18 6.43
N ARG A 108 -11.42 -6.35 6.28
CA ARG A 108 -12.52 -6.74 7.19
C ARG A 108 -12.04 -7.03 8.60
N ASP A 109 -10.83 -7.55 8.81
CA ASP A 109 -10.29 -7.76 10.15
C ASP A 109 -9.97 -6.43 10.85
N CYS A 110 -9.44 -5.44 10.13
CA CYS A 110 -9.27 -4.09 10.65
C CYS A 110 -10.61 -3.38 10.93
N LEU A 111 -11.65 -3.62 10.12
CA LEU A 111 -13.00 -3.08 10.37
C LEU A 111 -13.82 -3.89 11.39
N ARG A 112 -13.41 -5.14 11.70
CA ARG A 112 -14.02 -5.99 12.73
C ARG A 112 -13.36 -5.89 14.08
N ALA A 113 -12.18 -5.26 14.19
CA ALA A 113 -11.63 -4.92 15.49
C ALA A 113 -12.64 -3.99 16.17
N PRO A 114 -13.36 -4.47 17.21
CA PRO A 114 -14.16 -3.58 18.02
C PRO A 114 -13.19 -2.64 18.73
N GLU A 115 -13.73 -1.48 19.06
CA GLU A 115 -13.26 -0.45 19.97
C GLU A 115 -12.86 -1.00 21.37
N GLU A 116 -11.93 -1.93 21.47
CA GLU A 116 -11.47 -2.55 22.72
C GLU A 116 -9.95 -2.50 22.85
N ARG A 117 -9.42 -1.26 22.95
CA ARG A 117 -8.32 -0.89 23.86
C ARG A 117 -7.88 0.56 23.62
N SER A 118 -8.62 1.48 24.20
CA SER A 118 -8.06 2.68 24.82
C SER A 118 -8.90 3.04 26.04
N GLU A 119 -8.98 2.09 26.98
CA GLU A 119 -9.03 2.44 28.40
C GLU A 119 -7.59 2.49 28.89
N SER A 120 -6.89 3.57 28.55
CA SER A 120 -5.81 4.06 29.37
C SER A 120 -6.36 5.28 30.10
N GLU A 121 -6.61 5.05 31.40
CA GLU A 121 -6.93 6.01 32.47
C GLU A 121 -8.40 6.47 32.53
N PRO A 122 -9.13 6.08 33.60
CA PRO A 122 -9.11 6.92 34.81
C PRO A 122 -9.40 6.18 36.13
N GLU A 123 -8.61 6.40 37.19
CA GLU A 123 -9.10 6.51 38.59
C GLU A 123 -7.93 6.70 39.57
N GLU A 124 -7.46 7.94 39.74
CA GLU A 124 -6.83 8.35 40.99
C GLU A 124 -7.83 9.24 41.73
N ARG A 125 -8.74 8.59 42.47
CA ARG A 125 -9.62 9.24 43.45
C ARG A 125 -9.42 8.59 44.80
N SER A 126 -8.71 9.27 45.70
CA SER A 126 -9.07 9.32 47.13
C SER A 126 -8.14 10.29 47.88
N VAL A 127 -8.43 11.58 47.70
CA VAL A 127 -8.27 12.53 48.80
C VAL A 127 -9.44 12.30 49.78
N GLU A 128 -9.07 12.26 51.05
CA GLU A 128 -9.87 12.29 52.29
C GLU A 128 -10.26 10.99 53.02
N VAL A 129 -9.53 10.80 54.13
CA VAL A 129 -10.04 10.54 55.50
C VAL A 129 -10.53 9.12 55.81
N HIS A 130 -9.65 8.32 56.41
CA HIS A 130 -9.96 7.76 57.73
C HIS A 130 -8.71 7.46 58.56
N SER A 131 -8.66 8.12 59.71
CA SER A 131 -7.87 7.80 60.89
C SER A 131 -8.12 6.37 61.39
N GLN A 132 -7.17 5.90 62.20
CA GLN A 132 -7.37 4.93 63.30
C GLN A 132 -7.18 3.44 62.97
N ALA A 133 -5.92 2.98 63.01
CA ALA A 133 -5.53 1.74 63.71
C ALA A 133 -4.01 1.54 63.68
N ARG A 134 -3.27 2.28 64.51
CA ARG A 134 -1.90 1.87 64.89
C ARG A 134 -1.57 2.30 66.32
N GLY A 135 -2.30 1.72 67.26
CA GLY A 135 -1.79 1.48 68.61
C GLY A 135 -1.09 0.13 68.62
N LYS A 136 0.25 0.12 68.54
CA LYS A 136 1.14 -0.93 69.05
C LYS A 136 2.50 -0.28 69.33
N SER A 137 2.66 0.22 70.55
CA SER A 137 3.92 0.20 71.32
C SER A 137 3.58 -0.34 72.68
#